data_AF-A0A142V9N2-F1
#
_entry.id   AF-A0A142V9N2-F1
#
_cell.length_a   1.000
_cell.length_b   1.000
_cell.length_c   1.000
_cell.angle_alpha   90.00
_cell.angle_beta   90.00
_cell.angle_gamma   90.00
#
_symmetry.space_group_name_H-M   'P 1'
#
loop_
_entity.id
_entity.type
_entity.pdbx_description
1 polymer ?
#
loop_
_entity_poly.entity_id
_entity_poly.type
_entity_poly.pdbx_seq_one_letter_code
_entity_poly.pdbx_strand_id
1 'polypeptide(L)' 'MSKLKLLPIIIEVVGVAVVGTGIGVELATHADIGWATVTIGSCLVAIGGVIWGKFVKGGRL' A
#
# COMPACT_ATOMS: atom_id res chain seq x y z
N MET A 1 4.92 -19.70 3.88
CA MET A 1 4.08 -19.16 2.79
C MET A 1 4.88 -19.17 1.49
N SER A 2 4.25 -19.50 0.35
CA SER A 2 4.90 -19.32 -0.97
C SER A 2 5.33 -17.86 -1.13
N LYS A 3 6.53 -17.62 -1.68
CA LYS A 3 7.08 -16.26 -1.92
C LYS A 3 6.09 -15.38 -2.70
N LEU A 4 5.29 -15.99 -3.59
CA LEU A 4 4.26 -15.32 -4.39
C LEU A 4 3.10 -14.75 -3.55
N LYS A 5 2.78 -15.37 -2.41
CA LYS A 5 1.77 -14.88 -1.47
C LYS A 5 2.31 -13.78 -0.57
N LEU A 6 3.61 -13.75 -0.35
CA LEU A 6 4.25 -12.78 0.54
C LEU A 6 4.40 -11.41 -0.15
N LEU A 7 4.65 -11.39 -1.45
CA LEU A 7 4.83 -10.17 -2.23
C LEU A 7 3.68 -9.16 -2.11
N PRO A 8 2.40 -9.50 -2.37
CA PRO A 8 1.29 -8.56 -2.22
C PRO A 8 1.16 -8.02 -0.79
N ILE A 9 1.40 -8.85 0.22
CA ILE A 9 1.32 -8.45 1.64
C ILE A 9 2.41 -7.43 1.96
N ILE A 10 3.64 -7.63 1.47
CA ILE A 10 4.72 -6.66 1.65
C ILE A 10 4.35 -5.31 1.02
N ILE A 11 3.77 -5.33 -0.19
CA ILE A 11 3.33 -4.12 -0.88
C ILE A 11 2.27 -3.39 -0.05
N GLU A 12 1.29 -4.10 0.51
CA GLU A 12 0.26 -3.50 1.37
C GLU A 12 0.86 -2.90 2.65
N VAL A 13 1.78 -3.60 3.32
CA VAL A 13 2.44 -3.10 4.54
C VAL A 13 3.23 -1.83 4.25
N VAL A 14 3.96 -1.78 3.13
CA VAL A 14 4.66 -0.57 2.69
C VAL A 14 3.66 0.55 2.40
N GLY A 15 2.56 0.25 1.69
CA GLY A 15 1.50 1.22 1.42
C GLY A 15 0.89 1.82 2.69
N VAL A 16 0.56 0.98 3.69
CA VAL A 16 0.04 1.43 4.99
C VAL A 16 1.04 2.30 5.74
N ALA A 17 2.32 1.94 5.73
CA ALA A 17 3.37 2.75 6.35
C ALA A 17 3.52 4.12 5.68
N VAL A 18 3.42 4.18 4.35
CA VAL A 18 3.45 5.43 3.57
C VAL A 18 2.22 6.29 3.89
N VAL A 19 1.02 5.70 3.97
CA VAL A 19 -0.20 6.41 4.39
C VAL A 19 -0.03 7.01 5.78
N GLY A 20 0.41 6.21 6.76
CA GLY A 20 0.63 6.68 8.12
C GLY A 20 1.65 7.81 8.20
N THR A 21 2.73 7.71 7.41
CA THR A 21 3.74 8.77 7.31
C THR A 21 3.17 10.05 6.71
N GLY A 22 2.38 9.96 5.64
CA GLY A 22 1.72 11.10 5.02
C GLY A 22 0.76 11.83 5.97
N ILE A 23 -0.04 11.08 6.72
CA ILE A 23 -0.90 11.62 7.78
C ILE A 23 -0.06 12.31 8.86
N GLY A 24 1.04 11.69 9.29
CA GLY A 24 1.93 12.26 10.29
C GLY A 24 2.59 13.57 9.84
N VAL A 25 3.03 13.64 8.57
CA VAL A 25 3.57 14.87 7.97
C VAL A 25 2.51 15.97 7.97
N GLU A 26 1.31 15.68 7.48
CA GLU A 26 0.20 16.65 7.47
C GLU A 26 -0.09 17.20 8.87
N LEU A 27 -0.18 16.32 9.86
CA LEU A 27 -0.48 16.71 11.25
C LEU A 27 0.65 17.52 11.89
N ALA A 28 1.91 17.26 11.53
CA ALA A 28 3.06 17.92 12.13
C ALA A 28 3.41 19.26 11.45
N THR A 29 3.19 19.35 10.14
CA THR A 29 3.68 20.49 9.33
C THR A 29 2.56 21.30 8.67
N HIS A 30 1.31 20.84 8.71
CA HIS A 30 0.18 21.42 7.97
C HIS A 30 0.49 21.64 6.47
N ALA A 31 1.26 20.72 5.88
CA ALA A 31 1.71 20.85 4.51
C ALA A 31 1.03 19.82 3.62
N ASP A 32 0.30 20.30 2.61
CA ASP A 32 -0.56 19.49 1.72
C ASP A 32 0.15 18.31 1.02
N ILE A 33 1.48 18.28 1.02
CA ILE A 33 2.28 17.15 0.52
C ILE A 33 2.02 15.85 1.29
N GLY A 34 1.51 15.94 2.52
CA GLY A 34 1.02 14.80 3.28
C GLY A 34 -0.06 14.03 2.52
N TRP A 35 -1.01 14.74 1.89
CA TRP A 35 -2.09 14.14 1.09
C TRP A 35 -1.60 13.44 -0.17
N ALA A 36 -0.60 14.00 -0.85
CA ALA A 36 0.03 13.33 -1.98
C ALA A 36 0.68 12.00 -1.55
N THR A 37 1.35 12.00 -0.40
CA THR A 37 1.96 10.80 0.19
C THR A 37 0.90 9.76 0.57
N VAL A 38 -0.20 10.18 1.19
CA VAL A 38 -1.35 9.31 1.48
C VAL A 38 -1.93 8.67 0.22
N THR A 39 -2.03 9.43 -0.86
CA THR A 39 -2.55 8.93 -2.14
C THR A 39 -1.64 7.86 -2.73
N ILE A 40 -0.32 8.09 -2.73
CA ILE A 40 0.67 7.11 -3.20
C ILE A 40 0.59 5.82 -2.36
N GLY A 41 0.55 5.94 -1.04
CA GLY A 41 0.41 4.79 -0.14
C GLY A 41 -0.87 4.01 -0.38
N SER A 42 -2.00 4.70 -0.60
CA SER A 42 -3.29 4.08 -0.90
C SER A 42 -3.27 3.31 -2.22
N CYS A 43 -2.61 3.85 -3.25
CA CYS A 43 -2.41 3.16 -4.52
C CYS A 43 -1.59 1.87 -4.35
N LEU A 44 -0.56 1.88 -3.51
CA LEU A 44 0.23 0.67 -3.21
C LEU A 44 -0.63 -0.41 -2.53
N VAL A 45 -1.44 -0.03 -1.53
CA VAL A 45 -2.39 -0.96 -0.89
C VAL A 45 -3.35 -1.56 -1.93
N ALA A 46 -3.93 -0.72 -2.80
CA ALA A 46 -4.82 -1.18 -3.86
C ALA A 46 -4.14 -2.16 -4.84
N ILE A 47 -2.88 -1.90 -5.21
CA ILE A 47 -2.08 -2.80 -6.06
C ILE A 47 -1.91 -4.16 -5.38
N GLY A 48 -1.54 -4.19 -4.10
CA GLY A 48 -1.41 -5.43 -3.32
C GLY A 48 -2.71 -6.25 -3.30
N GLY A 49 -3.84 -5.59 -3.05
CA GLY A 49 -5.16 -6.20 -3.09
C GLY A 49 -5.55 -6.75 -4.46
N VAL A 50 -5.24 -6.02 -5.55
CA VAL A 50 -5.47 -6.49 -6.93
C VAL A 50 -4.60 -7.72 -7.24
N ILE A 51 -3.32 -7.70 -6.85
CA ILE A 51 -2.40 -8.83 -7.05
C ILE A 51 -2.94 -10.06 -6.33
N TRP A 52 -3.33 -9.92 -5.07
CA TRP A 52 -3.91 -11.01 -4.29
C TRP A 52 -5.20 -11.55 -4.91
N GLY A 53 -6.15 -10.66 -5.21
CA GLY A 53 -7.46 -11.04 -5.71
C GLY A 53 -7.42 -11.69 -7.10
N LYS A 54 -6.66 -11.11 -8.03
CA LYS A 54 -6.64 -11.57 -9.43
C LYS A 54 -5.66 -12.69 -9.69
N PHE A 55 -4.47 -12.65 -9.08
CA PHE A 55 -3.38 -13.54 -9.47
C PHE A 55 -3.16 -14.65 -8.45
N VAL A 56 -3.24 -14.36 -7.15
CA VAL A 56 -3.05 -15.38 -6.10
C VAL A 56 -4.31 -16.22 -5.88
N LYS A 57 -5.47 -15.58 -5.63
CA LYS A 57 -6.74 -16.28 -5.41
C LYS A 57 -7.36 -16.76 -6.72
N GLY A 58 -7.16 -16.01 -7.81
CA GLY A 58 -7.67 -16.35 -9.14
C GLY A 58 -6.93 -17.49 -9.86
N GLY A 59 -5.93 -18.12 -9.23
CA GLY A 59 -5.22 -19.29 -9.75
C GLY A 59 -4.37 -19.01 -11.00
N ARG A 60 -3.94 -17.76 -11.21
CA ARG A 60 -3.13 -17.33 -12.36
C ARG A 60 -1.62 -17.32 -12.07
N LEU A 61 -1.22 -17.66 -10.85
CA LEU A 61 0.14 -17.80 -10.33
C LEU A 61 0.23 -18.97 -9.36
#